data_AF-A0A101SW02-F1
#
_entry.id   AF-A0A101SW02-F1
#
_cell.length_a   1.000
_cell.length_b   1.000
_cell.length_c   1.000
_cell.angle_alpha   90.00
_cell.angle_beta   90.00
_cell.angle_gamma   90.00
#
_symmetry.space_group_name_H-M   'P 1'
#
loop_
_entity.id
_entity.type
_entity.pdbx_description
1 polymer ?
#
loop_
_entity_poly.entity_id
_entity_poly.type
_entity_poly.pdbx_seq_one_letter_code
_entity_poly.pdbx_strand_id
1 'polypeptide(L)'
;MCGGKGKRGSRGGSGPTTLHKILDVNGLDTMLADALATLREHGAAAAYAGLRARIPGFGPSFYTKFLYFAGKTVPPATGPQPLILDRVLARRLRLLAQAVGRETGHDPDGSIARWVWRDRNWSPHRYAVYLSFMQAAADQAAATGTWPSDASPDLLEYALFSISLT
;
A
#
# COMPACT_ATOMS: atom_id res chain seq x y z
N MET A 1 25.92 36.11 -0.05
CA MET A 1 26.25 34.67 0.11
C MET A 1 25.26 34.07 1.11
N CYS A 2 24.23 33.36 0.65
CA CYS A 2 23.25 32.71 1.52
C CYS A 2 23.33 31.19 1.32
N GLY A 3 24.18 30.53 2.11
CA GLY A 3 24.27 29.07 2.18
C GLY A 3 23.26 28.52 3.19
N GLY A 4 22.01 28.31 2.76
CA GLY A 4 21.02 27.61 3.57
C GLY A 4 21.31 26.11 3.60
N LYS A 5 21.80 25.59 4.73
CA LYS A 5 21.98 24.16 5.00
C LYS A 5 20.69 23.41 4.73
N GLY A 6 20.67 22.58 3.69
CA GLY A 6 19.58 21.67 3.37
C GLY A 6 19.29 20.75 4.57
N LYS A 7 18.04 20.78 5.05
CA LYS A 7 17.55 19.83 6.05
C LYS A 7 17.75 18.43 5.49
N ARG A 8 18.56 17.61 6.18
CA ARG A 8 18.68 16.17 5.88
C ARG A 8 17.28 15.58 5.90
N GLY A 9 16.88 14.97 4.79
CA GLY A 9 15.66 14.18 4.71
C GLY A 9 15.64 13.14 5.84
N SER A 10 14.45 12.84 6.35
CA SER A 10 14.26 11.84 7.39
C SER A 10 14.89 10.50 6.96
N ARG A 11 15.40 9.73 7.93
CA ARG A 11 16.05 8.41 7.71
C ARG A 11 15.18 7.36 6.99
N GLY A 12 13.92 7.67 6.66
CA GLY A 12 12.97 6.78 5.98
C GLY A 12 12.34 7.33 4.70
N GLY A 13 12.62 8.58 4.31
CA GLY A 13 12.12 9.15 3.05
C GLY A 13 13.09 8.89 1.89
N SER A 14 12.57 8.65 0.69
CA SER A 14 13.38 8.69 -0.53
C SER A 14 14.01 10.08 -0.65
N GLY A 15 15.33 10.16 -0.47
CA GLY A 15 16.07 11.42 -0.55
C GLY A 15 16.03 12.03 -1.97
N PRO A 16 16.48 13.28 -2.15
CA PRO A 16 16.51 13.98 -3.44
C PRO A 16 17.15 13.15 -4.57
N THR A 17 18.20 12.39 -4.23
CA THR A 17 18.88 11.48 -5.16
C THR A 17 17.98 10.38 -5.70
N THR A 18 17.09 9.81 -4.89
CA THR A 18 16.14 8.79 -5.34
C THR A 18 15.06 9.39 -6.21
N LEU A 19 14.60 10.60 -5.89
CA LEU A 19 13.62 11.31 -6.71
C LEU A 19 14.19 11.66 -8.09
N HIS A 20 15.40 12.22 -8.15
CA HIS A 20 16.06 12.51 -9.43
C HIS A 20 16.18 11.25 -10.29
N LYS A 21 16.63 10.14 -9.70
CA LYS A 21 16.70 8.84 -10.42
C LYS A 21 15.37 8.38 -10.99
N ILE A 22 14.25 8.67 -10.31
CA ILE A 22 12.91 8.32 -10.80
C ILE A 22 12.53 9.25 -11.96
N LEU A 23 12.76 10.56 -11.81
CA LEU A 23 12.40 11.57 -12.80
C LEU A 23 13.25 11.49 -14.08
N ASP A 24 14.49 11.02 -13.97
CA ASP A 24 15.40 10.86 -15.12
C ASP A 24 15.10 9.58 -15.94
N VAL A 25 14.07 8.81 -15.60
CA VAL A 25 13.69 7.61 -16.35
C VAL A 25 13.02 8.00 -17.66
N ASN A 26 13.67 7.63 -18.78
CA ASN A 26 13.08 7.76 -20.10
C ASN A 26 11.76 6.99 -20.21
N GLY A 27 10.71 7.67 -20.65
CA GLY A 27 9.38 7.07 -20.81
C GLY A 27 8.59 6.92 -19.50
N LEU A 28 9.00 7.59 -18.41
CA LEU A 28 8.27 7.58 -17.14
C LEU A 28 6.77 7.88 -17.33
N ASP A 29 6.45 8.94 -18.06
CA ASP A 29 5.06 9.36 -18.29
C ASP A 29 4.25 8.28 -18.98
N THR A 30 4.82 7.62 -19.99
CA THR A 30 4.19 6.48 -20.68
C THR A 30 3.96 5.32 -19.72
N MET A 31 4.93 4.98 -18.86
CA MET A 31 4.77 3.91 -17.87
C MET A 31 3.67 4.21 -16.85
N LEU A 32 3.56 5.46 -16.40
CA LEU A 32 2.51 5.89 -15.49
C LEU A 32 1.13 5.92 -16.19
N ALA A 33 1.08 6.36 -17.45
CA ALA A 33 -0.13 6.33 -18.27
C ALA A 33 -0.62 4.89 -18.54
N ASP A 34 0.29 3.96 -18.86
CA ASP A 34 0.00 2.53 -19.00
C ASP A 34 -0.61 1.97 -17.72
N ALA A 35 -0.05 2.34 -16.56
CA ALA A 35 -0.54 1.90 -15.26
C ALA A 35 -1.94 2.46 -14.96
N LEU A 36 -2.24 3.70 -15.36
CA LEU A 36 -3.57 4.30 -15.26
C LEU A 36 -4.59 3.59 -16.16
N ALA A 37 -4.22 3.32 -17.42
CA ALA A 37 -5.07 2.56 -18.33
C ALA A 37 -5.35 1.16 -17.77
N THR A 38 -4.30 0.49 -17.28
CA THR A 38 -4.43 -0.83 -16.64
C THR A 38 -5.28 -0.77 -15.37
N LEU A 39 -5.15 0.27 -14.55
CA LEU A 39 -5.99 0.46 -13.36
C LEU A 39 -7.45 0.56 -13.75
N ARG A 40 -7.75 1.39 -14.76
CA ARG A 40 -9.10 1.58 -15.28
C ARG A 40 -9.69 0.29 -15.84
N GLU A 41 -8.92 -0.53 -16.53
CA GLU A 41 -9.45 -1.70 -17.27
C GLU A 41 -9.39 -3.01 -16.47
N HIS A 42 -8.34 -3.19 -15.68
CA HIS A 42 -7.99 -4.47 -15.06
C HIS A 42 -7.81 -4.39 -13.53
N GLY A 43 -8.00 -3.20 -12.95
CA GLY A 43 -7.97 -2.99 -11.51
C GLY A 43 -6.57 -2.85 -10.90
N ALA A 44 -6.55 -2.65 -9.58
CA ALA A 44 -5.37 -2.21 -8.84
C ALA A 44 -4.20 -3.22 -8.85
N ALA A 45 -4.50 -4.53 -8.78
CA ALA A 45 -3.48 -5.57 -8.75
C ALA A 45 -2.73 -5.70 -10.09
N ALA A 46 -3.45 -5.58 -11.21
CA ALA A 46 -2.87 -5.59 -12.54
C ALA A 46 -2.03 -4.33 -12.78
N ALA A 47 -2.53 -3.15 -12.37
CA ALA A 47 -1.77 -1.90 -12.46
C ALA A 47 -0.48 -1.94 -11.62
N TYR A 48 -0.54 -2.53 -10.43
CA TYR A 48 0.64 -2.77 -9.60
C TYR A 48 1.66 -3.68 -10.30
N ALA A 49 1.20 -4.78 -10.91
CA ALA A 49 2.06 -5.66 -11.69
C ALA A 49 2.73 -4.91 -12.85
N GLY A 50 1.96 -4.05 -13.53
CA GLY A 50 2.42 -3.19 -14.61
C GLY A 50 3.42 -2.11 -14.20
N LEU A 51 3.58 -1.79 -12.90
CA LEU A 51 4.59 -0.85 -12.39
C LEU A 51 5.83 -1.57 -11.82
N ARG A 52 5.67 -2.83 -11.41
CA ARG A 52 6.68 -3.55 -10.63
C ARG A 52 8.00 -3.67 -11.39
N ALA A 53 9.06 -3.13 -10.79
CA ALA A 53 10.43 -3.15 -11.31
C ALA A 53 10.63 -2.47 -12.68
N ARG A 54 9.66 -1.68 -13.18
CA ARG A 54 9.83 -0.89 -14.41
C ARG A 54 10.56 0.44 -14.19
N ILE A 55 10.40 1.03 -13.01
CA ILE A 55 10.97 2.35 -12.68
C ILE A 55 12.02 2.17 -11.57
N PRO A 56 13.33 2.33 -11.86
CA PRO A 56 14.39 2.24 -10.86
C PRO A 56 14.18 3.20 -9.68
N GLY A 57 14.36 2.71 -8.45
CA GLY A 57 14.17 3.51 -7.24
C GLY A 57 12.71 3.78 -6.86
N PHE A 58 11.76 3.50 -7.74
CA PHE A 58 10.33 3.50 -7.45
C PHE A 58 9.99 2.15 -6.82
N GLY A 59 9.74 2.13 -5.51
CA GLY A 59 9.53 0.90 -4.76
C GLY A 59 8.06 0.50 -4.62
N PRO A 60 7.79 -0.72 -4.12
CA PRO A 60 6.44 -1.23 -3.85
C PRO A 60 5.48 -0.28 -3.15
N SER A 61 5.95 0.46 -2.13
CA SER A 61 5.13 1.43 -1.39
C SER A 61 4.85 2.72 -2.18
N PHE A 62 5.69 3.06 -3.15
CA PHE A 62 5.42 4.19 -4.03
C PHE A 62 4.44 3.81 -5.14
N TYR A 63 4.49 2.57 -5.65
CA TYR A 63 3.49 2.05 -6.58
C TYR A 63 2.08 2.18 -5.99
N THR A 64 1.90 1.72 -4.75
CA THR A 64 0.59 1.75 -4.08
C THR A 64 0.11 3.16 -3.79
N LYS A 65 1.00 4.08 -3.41
CA LYS A 65 0.66 5.51 -3.26
C LYS A 65 0.22 6.16 -4.57
N PHE A 66 0.96 5.92 -5.65
CA PHE A 66 0.57 6.41 -6.97
C PHE A 66 -0.81 5.87 -7.36
N LEU A 67 -1.03 4.56 -7.20
CA LEU A 67 -2.32 3.93 -7.51
C LEU A 67 -3.46 4.44 -6.62
N TYR A 68 -3.22 4.69 -5.33
CA TYR A 68 -4.20 5.28 -4.42
C TYR A 68 -4.70 6.63 -4.93
N PHE A 69 -3.79 7.56 -5.23
CA PHE A 69 -4.18 8.89 -5.73
C PHE A 69 -4.78 8.82 -7.14
N ALA A 70 -4.24 7.97 -8.01
CA ALA A 70 -4.81 7.70 -9.32
C ALA A 70 -6.26 7.19 -9.21
N GLY A 71 -6.52 6.23 -8.31
CA GLY A 71 -7.84 5.64 -8.09
C GLY A 71 -8.90 6.64 -7.62
N LYS A 72 -8.50 7.75 -6.98
CA LYS A 72 -9.41 8.86 -6.62
C LYS A 72 -9.88 9.65 -7.84
N THR A 73 -9.14 9.61 -8.94
CA THR A 73 -9.48 10.31 -10.20
C THR A 73 -10.03 9.37 -11.27
N VAL A 74 -9.56 8.12 -11.29
CA VAL A 74 -9.91 7.10 -12.28
C VAL A 74 -10.30 5.84 -11.50
N PRO A 75 -11.60 5.65 -11.21
CA PRO A 75 -12.05 4.45 -10.51
C PRO A 75 -11.66 3.19 -11.29
N PRO A 76 -11.20 2.12 -10.62
CA PRO A 76 -10.92 0.85 -11.27
C PRO A 76 -12.21 0.22 -11.82
N ALA A 77 -12.16 -0.43 -12.99
CA ALA A 77 -13.32 -1.15 -13.54
C ALA A 77 -13.75 -2.32 -12.67
N THR A 78 -12.81 -2.97 -11.97
CA THR A 78 -13.08 -4.17 -11.18
C THR A 78 -12.28 -4.20 -9.89
N GLY A 79 -12.83 -4.88 -8.88
CA GLY A 79 -12.18 -5.10 -7.60
C GLY A 79 -12.18 -3.88 -6.67
N PRO A 80 -11.50 -3.99 -5.51
CA PRO A 80 -11.43 -2.93 -4.53
C PRO A 80 -10.64 -1.72 -5.03
N GLN A 81 -10.97 -0.55 -4.47
CA GLN A 81 -10.19 0.67 -4.67
C GLN A 81 -8.73 0.47 -4.24
N PRO A 82 -7.75 1.07 -4.95
CA PRO A 82 -6.36 1.01 -4.52
C PRO A 82 -6.19 1.64 -3.13
N LEU A 83 -5.38 0.99 -2.29
CA LEU A 83 -5.02 1.40 -0.93
C LEU A 83 -3.50 1.42 -0.80
N ILE A 84 -2.99 2.17 0.17
CA ILE A 84 -1.56 2.34 0.40
C ILE A 84 -1.03 1.18 1.24
N LEU A 85 -0.34 0.22 0.61
CA LEU A 85 0.49 -0.73 1.37
C LEU A 85 1.91 -0.19 1.51
N ASP A 86 2.30 0.11 2.75
CA ASP A 86 3.68 0.46 3.10
C ASP A 86 4.24 -0.39 4.25
N ARG A 87 5.48 -0.11 4.65
CA ARG A 87 6.16 -0.86 5.71
C ARG A 87 5.45 -0.74 7.05
N VAL A 88 4.87 0.42 7.35
CA VAL A 88 4.18 0.66 8.63
C VAL A 88 2.92 -0.20 8.67
N LEU A 89 2.08 -0.13 7.64
CA LEU A 89 0.85 -0.93 7.55
C LEU A 89 1.14 -2.43 7.50
N ALA A 90 2.12 -2.86 6.71
CA ALA A 90 2.51 -4.28 6.69
C ALA A 90 2.94 -4.77 8.07
N ARG A 91 3.65 -3.96 8.86
CA ARG A 91 4.03 -4.32 10.23
C ARG A 91 2.83 -4.39 11.17
N ARG A 92 1.88 -3.46 11.05
CA ARG A 92 0.67 -3.44 11.87
C ARG A 92 -0.19 -4.67 11.60
N LEU A 93 -0.44 -4.98 10.31
CA LEU A 93 -1.15 -6.18 9.91
C LEU A 93 -0.44 -7.45 10.37
N ARG A 94 0.89 -7.48 10.33
CA ARG A 94 1.66 -8.60 10.88
C ARG A 94 1.40 -8.80 12.37
N LEU A 95 1.47 -7.74 13.17
CA LEU A 95 1.26 -7.83 14.62
C LEU A 95 -0.16 -8.32 14.96
N LEU A 96 -1.17 -7.79 14.28
CA LEU A 96 -2.56 -8.21 14.46
C LEU A 96 -2.75 -9.69 14.06
N ALA A 97 -2.28 -10.08 12.87
CA ALA A 97 -2.37 -11.45 12.40
C ALA A 97 -1.62 -12.44 13.30
N GLN A 98 -0.49 -12.03 13.89
CA GLN A 98 0.24 -12.83 14.87
C GLN A 98 -0.51 -12.99 16.20
N ALA A 99 -1.19 -11.94 16.67
CA ALA A 99 -2.02 -12.03 17.88
C ALA A 99 -3.18 -13.00 17.66
N VAL A 100 -3.97 -12.78 16.61
CA VAL A 100 -5.11 -13.64 16.25
C VAL A 100 -4.65 -15.08 15.95
N GLY A 101 -3.54 -15.26 15.24
CA GLY A 101 -2.99 -16.57 14.91
C GLY A 101 -2.59 -17.39 16.14
N ARG A 102 -2.07 -16.74 17.19
CA ARG A 102 -1.77 -17.37 18.47
C ARG A 102 -3.04 -17.71 19.26
N GLU A 103 -3.97 -16.77 19.34
CA GLU A 103 -5.22 -16.94 20.09
C GLU A 103 -6.10 -18.05 19.51
N THR A 104 -6.16 -18.17 18.19
CA THR A 104 -6.96 -19.19 17.48
C THR A 104 -6.23 -20.51 17.28
N GLY A 105 -4.91 -20.55 17.47
CA GLY A 105 -4.07 -21.72 17.19
C GLY A 105 -3.80 -21.97 15.70
N HIS A 106 -4.21 -21.09 14.79
CA HIS A 106 -4.00 -21.25 13.33
C HIS A 106 -2.60 -20.85 12.85
N ASP A 107 -1.91 -19.93 13.54
CA ASP A 107 -0.53 -19.51 13.25
C ASP A 107 0.23 -19.26 14.56
N PRO A 108 0.42 -20.31 15.39
CA PRO A 108 0.91 -20.16 16.76
C PRO A 108 2.35 -19.61 16.83
N ASP A 109 3.16 -19.83 15.79
CA ASP A 109 4.54 -19.33 15.69
C ASP A 109 4.66 -18.00 14.90
N GLY A 110 3.53 -17.51 14.36
CA GLY A 110 3.47 -16.28 13.58
C GLY A 110 4.20 -16.35 12.24
N SER A 111 4.52 -17.56 11.75
CA SER A 111 5.28 -17.78 10.52
C SER A 111 4.48 -17.36 9.29
N ILE A 112 3.18 -17.67 9.25
CA ILE A 112 2.29 -17.30 8.14
C ILE A 112 2.13 -15.78 8.13
N ALA A 113 1.83 -15.15 9.26
CA ALA A 113 1.72 -13.70 9.36
C ALA A 113 3.02 -12.98 8.96
N ARG A 114 4.19 -13.50 9.37
CA ARG A 114 5.49 -12.97 8.94
C ARG A 114 5.74 -13.17 7.45
N TRP A 115 5.27 -14.29 6.90
CA TRP A 115 5.36 -14.55 5.48
C TRP A 115 4.44 -13.63 4.70
N VAL A 116 3.14 -13.52 5.00
CA VAL A 116 2.15 -12.69 4.26
C VAL A 116 2.51 -11.20 4.37
N TRP A 117 2.75 -10.72 5.59
CA TRP A 117 2.94 -9.30 5.91
C TRP A 117 4.43 -8.95 6.07
N ARG A 118 5.19 -9.20 5.00
CA ARG A 118 6.61 -8.81 4.92
C ARG A 118 6.76 -7.30 4.88
N ASP A 119 7.90 -6.80 5.36
CA ASP A 119 8.19 -5.35 5.40
C ASP A 119 8.42 -4.71 4.01
N ARG A 120 8.60 -5.51 2.95
CA ARG A 120 9.00 -5.04 1.61
C ARG A 120 8.72 -6.09 0.52
N ASN A 121 8.87 -5.68 -0.74
CA ASN A 121 8.80 -6.53 -1.95
C ASN A 121 7.49 -7.34 -2.04
N TRP A 122 6.36 -6.66 -1.88
CA TRP A 122 5.05 -7.28 -2.08
C TRP A 122 4.88 -7.67 -3.55
N SER A 123 4.43 -8.91 -3.80
CA SER A 123 4.02 -9.33 -5.13
C SER A 123 2.66 -8.71 -5.49
N PRO A 124 2.28 -8.66 -6.78
CA PRO A 124 0.94 -8.24 -7.16
C PRO A 124 -0.15 -9.04 -6.44
N HIS A 125 0.06 -10.35 -6.27
CA HIS A 125 -0.84 -11.21 -5.50
C HIS A 125 -0.97 -10.77 -4.03
N ARG A 126 0.14 -10.43 -3.36
CA ARG A 126 0.09 -9.96 -1.95
C ARG A 126 -0.60 -8.60 -1.83
N TYR A 127 -0.41 -7.74 -2.82
CA TYR A 127 -1.15 -6.48 -2.87
C TYR A 127 -2.64 -6.74 -3.06
N ALA A 128 -3.04 -7.68 -3.93
CA ALA A 128 -4.44 -8.08 -4.07
C ALA A 128 -5.03 -8.62 -2.75
N VAL A 129 -4.30 -9.52 -2.06
CA VAL A 129 -4.71 -10.05 -0.74
C VAL A 129 -4.90 -8.92 0.27
N TYR A 130 -4.00 -7.93 0.29
CA TYR A 130 -4.14 -6.76 1.14
C TYR A 130 -5.43 -5.98 0.85
N LEU A 131 -5.71 -5.68 -0.42
CA LEU A 131 -6.92 -4.92 -0.78
C LEU A 131 -8.20 -5.67 -0.42
N SER A 132 -8.26 -6.97 -0.74
CA SER A 132 -9.41 -7.81 -0.40
C SER A 132 -9.61 -7.92 1.11
N PHE A 133 -8.53 -8.05 1.88
CA PHE A 133 -8.59 -8.05 3.34
C PHE A 133 -9.14 -6.74 3.89
N MET A 134 -8.63 -5.60 3.42
CA MET A 134 -9.08 -4.28 3.89
C MET A 134 -10.55 -4.02 3.56
N GLN A 135 -11.01 -4.41 2.36
CA GLN A 135 -12.41 -4.32 1.99
C GLN A 135 -13.28 -5.18 2.92
N ALA A 136 -12.95 -6.46 3.07
CA ALA A 136 -13.73 -7.37 3.92
C ALA A 136 -13.73 -6.94 5.39
N ALA A 137 -12.60 -6.43 5.90
CA ALA A 137 -12.51 -5.93 7.26
C ALA A 137 -13.33 -4.65 7.48
N ALA A 138 -13.35 -3.74 6.49
CA ALA A 138 -14.20 -2.56 6.54
C ALA A 138 -15.69 -2.94 6.52
N ASP A 139 -16.09 -3.89 5.65
CA ASP A 139 -17.46 -4.39 5.58
C ASP A 139 -17.90 -5.04 6.89
N GLN A 140 -17.02 -5.85 7.51
CA GLN A 140 -17.28 -6.44 8.83
C GLN A 140 -17.38 -5.39 9.93
N ALA A 141 -16.49 -4.38 9.94
CA ALA A 141 -16.54 -3.31 10.92
C ALA A 141 -17.85 -2.52 10.80
N ALA A 142 -18.27 -2.17 9.58
CA ALA A 142 -19.52 -1.48 9.30
C ALA A 142 -20.74 -2.27 9.82
N ALA A 143 -20.72 -3.60 9.72
CA ALA A 143 -21.80 -4.46 10.22
C ALA A 143 -21.97 -4.42 11.75
N THR A 144 -20.95 -3.99 12.51
CA THR A 144 -21.04 -3.88 13.98
C THR A 144 -21.76 -2.62 14.47
N GLY A 145 -22.02 -1.64 13.59
CA GLY A 145 -22.57 -0.33 13.96
C GLY A 145 -21.61 0.60 14.71
N THR A 146 -20.39 0.14 15.03
CA THR A 146 -19.33 0.96 15.67
C THR A 146 -18.45 1.69 14.66
N TRP A 147 -18.57 1.33 13.39
CA TRP A 147 -17.86 1.93 12.26
C TRP A 147 -18.88 2.61 11.34
N PRO A 148 -18.57 3.76 10.71
CA PRO A 148 -19.52 4.42 9.82
C PRO A 148 -19.90 3.49 8.66
N SER A 149 -21.20 3.37 8.39
CA SER A 149 -21.73 2.44 7.39
C SER A 149 -21.33 2.77 5.94
N ASP A 150 -20.96 4.02 5.70
CA ASP A 150 -20.47 4.57 4.44
C ASP A 150 -18.95 4.78 4.44
N ALA A 151 -18.25 4.36 5.50
CA ALA A 151 -16.81 4.51 5.58
C ALA A 151 -16.11 3.69 4.49
N SER A 152 -15.36 4.37 3.65
CA SER A 152 -14.50 3.72 2.68
C SER A 152 -13.35 2.96 3.37
N PRO A 153 -12.81 1.90 2.74
CA PRO A 153 -11.70 1.11 3.30
C PRO A 153 -10.43 1.92 3.63
N ASP A 154 -10.26 3.12 3.08
CA ASP A 154 -9.16 4.03 3.41
C ASP A 154 -9.29 4.64 4.82
N LEU A 155 -10.50 4.71 5.39
CA LEU A 155 -10.65 5.08 6.80
C LEU A 155 -10.08 3.99 7.71
N LEU A 156 -10.25 2.71 7.35
CA LEU A 156 -9.67 1.60 8.10
C LEU A 156 -8.14 1.58 7.93
N GLU A 157 -7.64 1.87 6.73
CA GLU A 157 -6.22 2.08 6.49
C GLU A 157 -5.65 3.17 7.41
N TYR A 158 -6.32 4.33 7.47
CA TYR A 158 -5.94 5.44 8.32
C TYR A 158 -5.95 5.07 9.81
N ALA A 159 -6.99 4.37 10.27
CA ALA A 159 -7.06 3.90 11.64
C ALA A 159 -5.89 2.96 11.98
N LEU A 160 -5.63 1.95 11.15
CA LEU A 160 -4.50 1.03 11.32
C LEU A 160 -3.14 1.74 11.30
N PHE A 161 -3.00 2.79 10.51
CA PHE A 161 -1.80 3.62 10.49
C PHE A 161 -1.63 4.42 11.79
N SER A 162 -2.72 4.99 12.32
CA SER A 162 -2.73 5.83 13.52
C SER A 162 -2.62 5.08 14.85
N ILE A 163 -3.01 3.80 14.88
CA ILE A 163 -2.99 3.01 16.11
C ILE A 163 -1.56 2.90 16.63
N SER A 164 -1.37 3.34 17.88
CA SER A 164 -0.16 3.06 18.66
C SER A 164 -0.39 1.78 19.44
N LEU A 165 0.06 0.64 18.90
CA LEU A 165 0.21 -0.57 19.71
C LEU A 165 1.43 -0.33 20.63
N THR A 166 1.16 0.01 21.89
CA THR A 166 2.12 -0.01 23.00
C THR A 166 2.42 -1.43 23.43
#